data_AF-A0AAV2AMF6-F1
#
_entry.id   AF-A0AAV2AMF6-F1
#
_cell.length_a   1.000
_cell.length_b   1.000
_cell.length_c   1.000
_cell.angle_alpha   90.00
_cell.angle_beta   90.00
_cell.angle_gamma   90.00
#
_symmetry.space_group_name_H-M   'P 1'
#
loop_
_entity.id
_entity.type
_entity.pdbx_description
1 polymer ?
#
loop_
_entity_poly.entity_id
_entity_poly.type
_entity_poly.pdbx_seq_one_letter_code
_entity_poly.pdbx_strand_id
1 'polypeptide(L)'
;MAYRRKGDSGNGQTPGCDDNPNHIVYRKMERIVERMQDEQNGVPVKTVKSFMSKIPSVFTGSDLINWMMKHLDVEDQTEALHLGHLMAAHGYFFPIDDHVLTVKADGTFYRFQTPYFWPSNCWEPENTDYAVYLCKRTMQNKTRLELADYEAENLARLQKMFSRKWEFIFMQAEAQAKVDKKRDKLERKVLDSQERAFWDVHRPVGMPGEATLRTSSPVFLANNAEH
;
A
#
# COMPACT_ATOMS: atom_id res chain seq x y z
N MET A 1 8.18 7.72 -6.32
CA MET A 1 8.46 8.77 -5.31
C MET A 1 9.94 8.74 -4.93
N ALA A 2 10.79 9.45 -5.68
CA ALA A 2 12.17 9.68 -5.24
C ALA A 2 12.16 10.80 -4.18
N TYR A 3 12.27 10.39 -2.92
CA TYR A 3 12.73 11.19 -1.77
C TYR A 3 12.15 12.60 -1.62
N ARG A 4 10.99 12.67 -0.96
CA ARG A 4 10.70 13.80 -0.08
C ARG A 4 10.53 13.27 1.34
N ARG A 5 11.63 13.23 2.08
CA ARG A 5 11.56 13.31 3.54
C ARG A 5 11.24 14.79 3.84
N LYS A 6 10.28 15.04 4.73
CA LYS A 6 10.07 16.37 5.30
C LYS A 6 11.42 16.84 5.87
N GLY A 7 11.76 18.11 5.62
CA GLY A 7 13.11 18.65 5.75
C GLY A 7 13.78 18.37 7.09
N ASP A 8 15.08 18.13 7.01
CA ASP A 8 16.00 18.25 8.13
C ASP A 8 16.04 19.73 8.54
N SER A 9 15.54 20.02 9.74
CA SER A 9 15.68 21.34 10.37
C SER A 9 15.78 21.08 11.87
N GLY A 10 16.95 21.41 12.41
CA GLY A 10 17.34 21.10 13.77
C GLY A 10 16.38 21.62 14.84
N ASN A 11 16.35 20.88 15.93
CA ASN A 11 15.95 21.30 17.26
C ASN A 11 14.57 21.98 17.38
N GLY A 12 13.53 21.16 17.38
CA GLY A 12 12.18 21.55 17.77
C GLY A 12 11.26 20.35 17.64
N GLN A 13 10.63 19.93 18.74
CA GLN A 13 9.59 18.90 18.74
C GLN A 13 8.59 19.18 17.60
N THR A 14 8.47 18.24 16.66
CA THR A 14 7.38 18.22 15.68
C THR A 14 6.05 18.25 16.42
N PRO A 15 5.11 19.16 16.11
CA PRO A 15 3.79 19.12 16.72
C PRO A 15 3.01 17.89 16.21
N GLY A 16 3.02 16.82 17.02
CA GLY A 16 1.87 15.96 17.33
C GLY A 16 1.26 15.05 16.26
N CYS A 17 2.02 14.19 15.55
CA CYS A 17 1.40 12.95 15.01
C CYS A 17 0.94 12.02 16.16
N ASP A 18 1.46 12.24 17.39
CA ASP A 18 1.06 11.55 18.62
C ASP A 18 -0.34 11.93 19.16
N ASP A 19 -0.94 13.04 18.72
CA ASP A 19 -2.27 13.49 19.17
C ASP A 19 -3.42 12.95 18.29
N ASN A 20 -3.12 12.21 17.22
CA ASN A 20 -4.16 11.59 16.40
C ASN A 20 -4.71 10.36 17.14
N PRO A 21 -6.02 10.29 17.46
CA PRO A 21 -6.60 9.15 18.17
C PRO A 21 -6.41 7.81 17.45
N ASN A 22 -6.18 7.85 16.13
CA ASN A 22 -5.93 6.65 15.32
C ASN A 22 -4.48 6.15 15.42
N HIS A 23 -3.56 6.94 15.95
CA HIS A 23 -2.13 6.60 16.01
C HIS A 23 -1.88 5.36 16.89
N ILE A 24 -2.63 5.21 17.98
CA ILE A 24 -2.57 4.02 18.84
C ILE A 24 -2.94 2.76 18.04
N VAL A 25 -3.97 2.86 17.19
CA VAL A 25 -4.44 1.73 16.38
C VAL A 25 -3.41 1.36 15.30
N TYR A 26 -2.80 2.35 14.64
CA TYR A 26 -1.71 2.10 13.70
C TYR A 26 -0.52 1.41 14.38
N ARG A 27 -0.11 1.87 15.57
CA ARG A 27 0.96 1.18 16.33
C ARG A 27 0.59 -0.26 16.70
N LYS A 28 -0.67 -0.54 17.06
CA LYS A 28 -1.14 -1.91 17.33
C LYS A 28 -1.07 -2.77 16.05
N MET A 29 -1.56 -2.27 14.93
CA MET A 29 -1.51 -2.99 13.64
C MET A 29 -0.07 -3.23 13.18
N GLU A 30 0.82 -2.25 13.33
CA GLU A 30 2.22 -2.34 12.93
C GLU A 30 2.97 -3.41 13.73
N ARG A 31 2.73 -3.52 15.03
CA ARG A 31 3.28 -4.61 15.85
C ARG A 31 2.81 -5.99 15.38
N ILE A 32 1.57 -6.10 14.92
CA ILE A 32 1.07 -7.36 14.33
C ILE A 32 1.81 -7.65 13.02
N VAL A 33 1.98 -6.66 12.15
CA VAL A 33 2.71 -6.80 10.88
C VAL A 33 4.17 -7.19 11.12
N GLU A 34 4.84 -6.58 12.10
CA GLU A 34 6.21 -6.92 12.49
C GLU A 34 6.30 -8.40 12.93
N ARG A 35 5.34 -8.88 13.73
CA ARG A 35 5.26 -10.31 14.10
C ARG A 35 4.99 -11.21 12.89
N MET A 36 4.16 -10.76 11.95
CA MET A 36 3.92 -11.50 10.70
C MET A 36 5.16 -11.57 9.80
N GLN A 37 6.10 -10.62 9.94
CA GLN A 37 7.34 -10.56 9.18
C GLN A 37 8.51 -11.26 9.87
N ASP A 38 8.31 -11.82 11.06
CA ASP A 38 9.34 -12.58 11.78
C ASP A 38 9.86 -13.75 10.93
N GLU A 39 11.18 -13.93 10.89
CA GLU A 39 11.81 -14.92 10.00
C GLU A 39 11.49 -16.37 10.37
N GLN A 40 11.18 -16.64 11.64
CA GLN A 40 10.98 -18.00 12.15
C GLN A 40 9.51 -18.32 12.40
N ASN A 41 8.78 -17.35 12.96
CA ASN A 41 7.42 -17.52 13.43
C ASN A 41 6.40 -16.73 12.60
N GLY A 42 6.85 -15.97 11.60
CA GLY A 42 5.99 -15.14 10.74
C GLY A 42 5.23 -15.92 9.67
N VAL A 43 4.55 -15.16 8.80
CA VAL A 43 3.88 -15.68 7.61
C VAL A 43 4.95 -16.13 6.60
N PRO A 44 4.85 -17.33 6.01
CA PRO A 44 5.86 -17.84 5.09
C PRO A 44 5.91 -17.02 3.78
N VAL A 45 6.88 -16.10 3.71
CA VAL A 45 7.17 -15.31 2.51
C VAL A 45 8.11 -16.07 1.59
N LYS A 46 7.72 -16.23 0.32
CA LYS A 46 8.49 -17.00 -0.67
C LYS A 46 8.62 -16.27 -2.00
N THR A 47 9.58 -16.75 -2.79
CA THR A 47 9.66 -16.42 -4.21
C THR A 47 9.04 -17.55 -5.02
N VAL A 48 7.89 -17.28 -5.62
CA VAL A 48 7.17 -18.26 -6.46
C VAL A 48 7.77 -18.26 -7.86
N LYS A 49 8.11 -19.45 -8.35
CA LYS A 49 8.65 -19.68 -9.70
C LYS A 49 7.62 -20.47 -10.51
N SER A 50 7.32 -19.99 -11.71
CA SER A 50 6.54 -20.67 -12.74
C SER A 50 7.35 -20.67 -14.06
N PHE A 51 6.88 -21.42 -15.06
CA PHE A 51 7.58 -21.61 -16.35
C PHE A 51 7.93 -20.28 -17.06
N MET A 52 7.10 -19.24 -16.91
CA MET A 52 7.31 -17.92 -17.55
C MET A 52 7.52 -16.75 -16.57
N SER A 53 7.42 -16.98 -15.25
CA SER A 53 7.41 -15.89 -14.27
C SER A 53 8.09 -16.26 -12.96
N LYS A 54 8.68 -15.24 -12.34
CA LYS A 54 9.23 -15.29 -10.99
C LYS A 54 8.64 -14.12 -10.21
N ILE A 55 7.96 -14.42 -9.11
CA ILE A 55 7.25 -13.46 -8.27
C ILE A 55 7.93 -13.49 -6.89
N PRO A 56 8.79 -12.51 -6.58
CA PRO A 56 9.49 -12.46 -5.31
C PRO A 56 8.58 -11.94 -4.18
N SER A 57 8.94 -12.29 -2.95
CA SER A 57 8.43 -11.67 -1.72
C SER A 57 6.90 -11.65 -1.67
N VAL A 58 6.29 -12.83 -1.75
CA VAL A 58 4.83 -13.01 -1.63
C VAL A 58 4.48 -14.12 -0.64
N PHE A 59 3.31 -14.03 -0.06
CA PHE A 59 2.66 -15.05 0.76
C PHE A 59 1.23 -15.28 0.24
N THR A 60 0.59 -16.38 0.66
CA THR A 60 -0.80 -16.64 0.26
C THR A 60 -1.79 -16.11 1.30
N GLY A 61 -3.01 -15.85 0.86
CA GLY A 61 -4.09 -15.46 1.75
C GLY A 61 -4.42 -16.54 2.78
N SER A 62 -4.41 -17.82 2.40
CA SER A 62 -4.54 -18.93 3.35
C SER A 62 -3.42 -18.93 4.41
N ASP A 63 -2.16 -18.72 4.01
CA ASP A 63 -1.02 -18.66 4.95
C ASP A 63 -1.19 -17.50 5.95
N LEU A 64 -1.65 -16.33 5.49
CA LEU A 64 -1.93 -15.16 6.32
C LEU A 64 -3.02 -15.45 7.35
N ILE A 65 -4.18 -15.97 6.91
CA ILE A 65 -5.33 -16.20 7.78
C ILE A 65 -5.02 -17.30 8.82
N ASN A 66 -4.36 -18.39 8.40
CA ASN A 66 -3.91 -19.42 9.32
C ASN A 66 -2.93 -18.88 10.37
N TRP A 67 -2.03 -17.98 9.96
CA TRP A 67 -1.11 -17.33 10.90
C TRP A 67 -1.87 -16.47 11.93
N MET A 68 -2.84 -15.69 11.47
CA MET A 68 -3.66 -14.82 12.34
C MET A 68 -4.42 -15.64 13.38
N MET A 69 -5.16 -16.67 12.97
CA MET A 69 -5.90 -17.53 13.89
C MET A 69 -5.01 -18.15 14.96
N LYS A 70 -3.80 -18.59 14.59
CA LYS A 70 -2.85 -19.22 15.52
C LYS A 70 -2.22 -18.25 16.52
N HIS A 71 -1.96 -17.00 16.13
CA HIS A 71 -1.09 -16.09 16.91
C HIS A 71 -1.80 -14.90 17.55
N LEU A 72 -3.08 -14.70 17.21
CA LEU A 72 -3.92 -13.60 17.70
C LEU A 72 -5.15 -14.08 18.49
N ASP A 73 -5.18 -15.35 18.89
CA ASP A 73 -6.29 -15.97 19.64
C ASP A 73 -7.67 -15.80 18.97
N VAL A 74 -7.69 -15.87 17.64
CA VAL A 74 -8.92 -15.75 16.84
C VAL A 74 -9.43 -17.13 16.49
N GLU A 75 -10.56 -17.53 17.07
CA GLU A 75 -11.17 -18.85 16.90
C GLU A 75 -11.94 -19.00 15.57
N ASP A 76 -12.53 -17.92 15.05
CA ASP A 76 -13.33 -17.93 13.82
C ASP A 76 -12.54 -17.39 12.62
N GLN A 77 -12.50 -18.16 11.54
CA GLN A 77 -11.90 -17.74 10.26
C GLN A 77 -12.53 -16.45 9.72
N THR A 78 -13.82 -16.22 9.98
CA THR A 78 -14.53 -15.00 9.56
C THR A 78 -13.97 -13.77 10.24
N GLU A 79 -13.66 -13.86 11.54
CA GLU A 79 -13.06 -12.77 12.31
C GLU A 79 -11.62 -12.52 11.85
N ALA A 80 -10.82 -13.57 11.62
CA ALA A 80 -9.47 -13.43 11.10
C ALA A 80 -9.47 -12.77 9.70
N LEU A 81 -10.42 -13.17 8.84
CA LEU A 81 -10.64 -12.52 7.54
C LEU A 81 -11.02 -11.06 7.71
N HIS A 82 -11.92 -10.72 8.64
CA HIS A 82 -12.32 -9.34 8.88
C HIS A 82 -11.13 -8.47 9.29
N LEU A 83 -10.31 -8.94 10.24
CA LEU A 83 -9.08 -8.26 10.64
C LEU A 83 -8.10 -8.13 9.45
N GLY A 84 -7.94 -9.19 8.66
CA GLY A 84 -7.14 -9.18 7.44
C GLY A 84 -7.59 -8.10 6.45
N HIS A 85 -8.88 -7.99 6.21
CA HIS A 85 -9.46 -6.93 5.36
C HIS A 85 -9.15 -5.53 5.89
N LEU A 86 -9.30 -5.31 7.20
CA LEU A 86 -9.03 -4.01 7.81
C LEU A 86 -7.54 -3.64 7.66
N MET A 87 -6.62 -4.55 7.95
CA MET A 87 -5.19 -4.31 7.80
C MET A 87 -4.79 -4.06 6.33
N ALA A 88 -5.40 -4.77 5.38
CA ALA A 88 -5.20 -4.53 3.95
C ALA A 88 -5.72 -3.15 3.51
N ALA A 89 -6.92 -2.77 3.95
CA ALA A 89 -7.52 -1.47 3.66
C ALA A 89 -6.71 -0.29 4.21
N HIS A 90 -5.98 -0.49 5.31
CA HIS A 90 -5.02 0.48 5.86
C HIS A 90 -3.64 0.44 5.19
N GLY A 91 -3.41 -0.48 4.25
CA GLY A 91 -2.22 -0.50 3.40
C GLY A 91 -1.04 -1.27 3.96
N TYR A 92 -1.22 -2.13 4.96
CA TYR A 92 -0.10 -2.89 5.54
C TYR A 92 0.35 -4.06 4.66
N PHE A 93 -0.58 -4.65 3.91
CA PHE A 93 -0.32 -5.62 2.86
C PHE A 93 -1.42 -5.54 1.80
N PHE A 94 -1.15 -6.06 0.62
CA PHE A 94 -2.03 -5.86 -0.53
C PHE A 94 -1.97 -7.06 -1.49
N PRO A 95 -3.08 -7.38 -2.20
CA PRO A 95 -3.06 -8.36 -3.27
C PRO A 95 -2.18 -7.84 -4.41
N ILE A 96 -1.33 -8.70 -4.98
CA ILE A 96 -0.37 -8.24 -6.00
C ILE A 96 -1.02 -7.95 -7.37
N ASP A 97 -2.16 -8.59 -7.66
CA ASP A 97 -2.82 -8.60 -8.97
C ASP A 97 -4.19 -7.88 -8.99
N ASP A 98 -4.58 -7.19 -7.90
CA ASP A 98 -5.86 -6.47 -7.79
C ASP A 98 -5.64 -5.08 -7.13
N HIS A 99 -6.45 -4.10 -7.52
CA HIS A 99 -6.52 -2.76 -6.91
C HIS A 99 -7.43 -2.72 -5.68
N VAL A 100 -8.35 -3.67 -5.54
CA VAL A 100 -9.24 -3.75 -4.38
C VAL A 100 -8.48 -4.38 -3.20
N LEU A 101 -8.27 -3.61 -2.13
CA LEU A 101 -7.50 -4.01 -0.95
C LEU A 101 -8.29 -4.96 -0.03
N THR A 102 -8.55 -6.18 -0.50
CA THR A 102 -9.32 -7.22 0.21
C THR A 102 -8.53 -8.51 0.38
N VAL A 103 -8.87 -9.30 1.41
CA VAL A 103 -8.18 -10.54 1.75
C VAL A 103 -9.07 -11.74 1.48
N LYS A 104 -8.54 -12.74 0.78
CA LYS A 104 -9.21 -14.02 0.56
C LYS A 104 -8.42 -15.12 1.26
N ALA A 105 -9.10 -16.07 1.90
CA ALA A 105 -8.47 -17.22 2.54
C ALA A 105 -8.11 -18.32 1.53
N ASP A 106 -7.47 -17.96 0.42
CA ASP A 106 -7.16 -18.85 -0.70
C ASP A 106 -5.69 -18.69 -1.17
N GLY A 107 -5.38 -19.25 -2.35
CA GLY A 107 -4.07 -19.17 -2.97
C GLY A 107 -3.70 -17.80 -3.55
N THR A 108 -4.52 -16.75 -3.39
CA THR A 108 -4.21 -15.39 -3.85
C THR A 108 -2.91 -14.90 -3.21
N PHE A 109 -2.06 -14.27 -4.02
CA PHE A 109 -0.78 -13.75 -3.55
C PHE A 109 -0.89 -12.32 -3.01
N TYR A 110 -0.30 -12.13 -1.84
CA TYR A 110 -0.20 -10.87 -1.13
C TYR A 110 1.25 -10.48 -0.92
N ARG A 111 1.49 -9.19 -0.69
CA ARG A 111 2.79 -8.64 -0.36
C ARG A 111 2.67 -7.64 0.78
N PHE A 112 3.65 -7.65 1.68
CA PHE A 112 3.77 -6.62 2.70
C PHE A 112 4.18 -5.27 2.11
N GLN A 113 3.59 -4.21 2.65
CA GLN A 113 3.99 -2.85 2.34
C GLN A 113 5.31 -2.50 3.02
N THR A 114 6.09 -1.61 2.41
CA THR A 114 7.29 -1.04 3.04
C THR A 114 6.90 -0.11 4.19
N PRO A 115 7.62 -0.12 5.33
CA PRO A 115 7.37 0.80 6.43
C PRO A 115 7.32 2.27 6.04
N TYR A 116 8.02 2.65 4.96
CA TYR A 116 7.97 4.00 4.41
C TYR A 116 6.54 4.42 4.04
N PHE A 117 5.69 3.52 3.57
CA PHE A 117 4.30 3.81 3.16
C PHE A 117 3.27 3.50 4.24
N TRP A 118 3.68 3.16 5.46
CA TRP A 118 2.74 2.94 6.56
C TRP A 118 1.98 4.21 6.95
N PRO A 119 0.71 4.09 7.38
CA PRO A 119 -0.13 5.23 7.72
C PRO A 119 0.36 6.01 8.96
N SER A 120 1.15 5.40 9.85
CA SER A 120 1.80 6.09 10.97
C SER A 120 2.78 7.18 10.54
N ASN A 121 3.27 7.15 9.30
CA ASN A 121 4.08 8.25 8.74
C ASN A 121 3.25 9.51 8.40
N CYS A 122 1.94 9.51 8.71
CA CYS A 122 1.07 10.68 8.58
C CYS A 122 1.12 11.26 7.12
N TRP A 123 1.01 10.37 6.12
CA TRP A 123 1.07 10.73 4.69
C TRP A 123 -0.14 11.56 4.23
N GLU A 124 0.15 12.65 3.52
CA GLU A 124 -0.86 13.51 2.86
C GLU A 124 -0.48 13.74 1.39
N PRO A 125 -0.61 12.74 0.51
CA PRO A 125 -0.16 12.85 -0.87
C PRO A 125 -1.02 13.80 -1.70
N GLU A 126 -0.37 14.74 -2.38
CA GLU A 126 -1.04 15.77 -3.16
C GLU A 126 -1.49 15.25 -4.55
N ASN A 127 -2.37 16.00 -5.20
CA ASN A 127 -2.76 15.72 -6.58
C ASN A 127 -1.59 15.81 -7.56
N THR A 128 -0.59 16.65 -7.29
CA THR A 128 0.63 16.72 -8.10
C THR A 128 1.45 15.42 -7.99
N ASP A 129 1.58 14.84 -6.79
CA ASP A 129 2.26 13.56 -6.61
C ASP A 129 1.55 12.43 -7.36
N TYR A 130 0.21 12.43 -7.32
CA TYR A 130 -0.59 11.43 -8.04
C TYR A 130 -0.46 11.58 -9.56
N ALA A 131 -0.43 12.82 -10.06
CA ALA A 131 -0.20 13.10 -11.47
C ALA A 131 1.18 12.60 -11.93
N VAL A 132 2.23 12.80 -11.12
CA VAL A 132 3.58 12.26 -11.39
C VAL A 132 3.55 10.73 -11.43
N TYR A 133 2.87 10.08 -10.48
CA TYR A 133 2.75 8.62 -10.44
C TYR A 133 2.07 8.05 -11.69
N LEU A 134 0.89 8.58 -12.05
CA LEU A 134 0.13 8.14 -13.22
C LEU A 134 0.91 8.41 -14.51
N CYS A 135 1.51 9.60 -14.64
CA CYS A 135 2.34 9.96 -15.78
C CYS A 135 3.58 9.05 -15.89
N LYS A 136 4.22 8.69 -14.77
CA LYS A 136 5.33 7.73 -14.75
C LYS A 136 4.90 6.35 -15.24
N ARG A 137 3.71 5.88 -14.87
CA ARG A 137 3.18 4.58 -15.31
C ARG A 137 2.95 4.50 -16.81
N THR A 138 2.38 5.55 -17.42
CA THR A 138 2.15 5.58 -18.87
C THR A 138 3.46 5.54 -19.66
N MET A 139 4.56 6.06 -19.13
CA MET A 139 5.87 6.04 -19.78
C MET A 139 6.54 4.66 -19.83
N GLN A 140 6.09 3.67 -19.04
CA GLN A 140 6.80 2.40 -18.92
C GLN A 140 6.47 1.38 -20.01
N ASN A 141 5.38 1.58 -20.79
CA ASN A 141 4.93 0.70 -21.88
C ASN A 141 4.91 -0.79 -21.49
N LYS A 142 4.30 -1.12 -20.35
CA LYS A 142 4.13 -2.51 -19.88
C LYS A 142 2.67 -2.74 -19.50
N THR A 143 2.08 -3.83 -19.99
CA THR A 143 0.68 -4.18 -19.72
C THR A 143 0.34 -4.20 -18.23
N ARG A 144 1.21 -4.76 -17.38
CA ARG A 144 1.02 -4.75 -15.91
C ARG A 144 0.98 -3.36 -15.25
N LEU A 145 1.33 -2.31 -15.98
CA LEU A 145 1.37 -0.92 -15.51
C LEU A 145 0.38 -0.03 -16.26
N GLU A 146 -0.37 -0.59 -17.22
CA GLU A 146 -1.45 0.12 -17.90
C GLU A 146 -2.41 0.68 -16.86
N LEU A 147 -2.90 1.90 -17.12
CA LEU A 147 -3.84 2.55 -16.25
C LEU A 147 -5.19 1.87 -16.39
N ALA A 148 -5.86 1.61 -15.27
CA ALA A 148 -7.28 1.28 -15.32
C ALA A 148 -8.09 2.49 -15.81
N ASP A 149 -9.32 2.28 -16.31
CA ASP A 149 -10.13 3.33 -16.90
C ASP A 149 -10.31 4.55 -15.95
N TYR A 150 -10.62 4.30 -14.67
CA TYR A 150 -10.74 5.35 -13.66
C TYR A 150 -9.43 6.12 -13.40
N GLU A 151 -8.27 5.45 -13.54
CA GLU A 151 -6.95 6.09 -13.41
C GLU A 151 -6.65 6.97 -14.63
N ALA A 152 -7.03 6.51 -15.83
CA ALA A 152 -6.89 7.28 -17.06
C ALA A 152 -7.77 8.54 -17.04
N GLU A 153 -9.02 8.44 -16.57
CA GLU A 153 -9.90 9.58 -16.34
C GLU A 153 -9.32 10.57 -15.32
N ASN A 154 -8.78 10.06 -14.21
CA ASN A 154 -8.10 10.87 -13.21
C ASN A 154 -6.89 11.60 -13.81
N LEU A 155 -6.07 10.91 -14.61
CA LEU A 155 -4.93 11.52 -15.29
C LEU A 155 -5.38 12.64 -16.22
N ALA A 156 -6.42 12.43 -17.03
CA ALA A 156 -6.96 13.46 -17.93
C ALA A 156 -7.46 14.69 -17.14
N ARG A 157 -8.14 14.47 -16.01
CA ARG A 157 -8.57 15.55 -15.11
C ARG A 157 -7.39 16.32 -14.52
N LEU A 158 -6.35 15.62 -14.08
CA LEU A 158 -5.12 16.22 -13.52
C LEU A 158 -4.34 17.00 -14.59
N GLN A 159 -4.26 16.50 -15.82
CA GLN A 159 -3.66 17.20 -16.95
C GLN A 159 -4.37 18.53 -17.22
N LYS A 160 -5.71 18.54 -17.21
CA LYS A 160 -6.48 19.78 -17.34
C LYS A 160 -6.24 20.73 -16.17
N MET A 161 -6.23 20.22 -14.94
CA MET A 161 -6.02 20.98 -13.71
C MET A 161 -4.63 21.63 -13.65
N PHE A 162 -3.59 20.91 -14.06
CA PHE A 162 -2.20 21.34 -13.99
C PHE A 162 -1.60 21.71 -15.36
N SER A 163 -2.42 22.14 -16.32
CA SER A 163 -2.00 22.40 -17.70
C SER A 163 -0.75 23.28 -17.80
N ARG A 164 -0.66 24.36 -17.02
CA ARG A 164 0.50 25.29 -17.00
C ARG A 164 1.76 24.71 -16.36
N LYS A 165 1.62 23.66 -15.55
CA LYS A 165 2.74 22.99 -14.84
C LYS A 165 3.02 21.58 -15.38
N TRP A 166 2.32 21.16 -16.43
CA TRP A 166 2.34 19.77 -16.91
C TRP A 166 3.74 19.33 -17.34
N GLU A 167 4.51 20.22 -17.96
CA GLU A 167 5.89 19.94 -18.36
C GLU A 167 6.78 19.58 -17.16
N PHE A 168 6.63 20.25 -16.02
CA PHE A 168 7.36 19.93 -14.80
C PHE A 168 6.95 18.56 -14.21
N ILE A 169 5.64 18.25 -14.24
CA ILE A 169 5.12 16.94 -13.81
C ILE A 169 5.71 15.84 -14.68
N PHE A 170 5.69 16.04 -16.01
CA PHE A 170 6.25 15.10 -16.97
C PHE A 170 7.76 14.91 -16.75
N MET A 171 8.51 16.00 -16.59
CA MET A 171 9.96 15.93 -16.34
C MET A 171 10.27 15.18 -15.04
N GLN A 172 9.50 15.41 -13.98
CA GLN A 172 9.65 14.70 -12.71
C GLN A 172 9.33 13.20 -12.84
N ALA A 173 8.26 12.86 -13.55
CA ALA A 173 7.89 11.47 -13.83
C ALA A 173 8.97 10.75 -14.66
N GLU A 174 9.51 11.43 -15.67
CA GLU A 174 10.57 10.90 -16.53
C GLU A 174 11.87 10.67 -15.74
N ALA A 175 12.26 11.61 -14.88
CA ALA A 175 13.42 11.48 -14.02
C ALA A 175 13.28 10.28 -13.06
N GLN A 176 12.10 10.08 -12.46
CA GLN A 176 11.85 8.91 -11.62
C GLN A 176 11.88 7.60 -12.43
N ALA A 177 11.25 7.57 -13.61
CA ALA A 177 11.29 6.39 -14.49
C ALA A 177 12.73 6.02 -14.90
N LYS A 178 13.60 7.02 -15.13
CA LYS A 178 15.03 6.80 -15.45
C LYS A 178 15.78 6.17 -14.27
N VAL A 179 15.48 6.56 -13.04
CA VAL A 179 16.06 5.94 -11.82
C VAL A 179 15.55 4.51 -11.65
N ASP A 180 14.24 4.29 -11.79
CA ASP A 180 13.62 2.97 -11.64
C ASP A 180 14.15 1.97 -12.71
N LYS A 181 14.49 2.46 -13.91
CA LYS A 181 15.11 1.64 -14.97
C LYS A 181 16.47 1.06 -14.59
N LYS A 182 17.22 1.70 -13.68
CA LYS A 182 18.55 1.23 -13.21
C LYS A 182 18.46 0.08 -12.19
N ARG A 183 17.28 -0.14 -11.60
CA ARG A 183 17.05 -1.22 -10.61
C ARG A 183 16.90 -2.58 -11.29
N ASP A 184 17.16 -3.64 -10.53
CA ASP A 184 16.92 -5.01 -11.00
C ASP A 184 15.43 -5.19 -11.37
N LYS A 185 15.16 -6.08 -12.34
CA LYS A 185 13.81 -6.32 -12.85
C LYS A 185 12.86 -6.80 -11.76
N LEU A 186 13.31 -7.66 -10.84
CA LEU A 186 12.48 -8.21 -9.77
C LEU A 186 12.26 -7.18 -8.65
N GLU A 187 13.32 -6.46 -8.27
CA GLU A 187 13.25 -5.35 -7.31
C GLU A 187 12.27 -4.27 -7.79
N ARG A 188 12.39 -3.84 -9.05
CA ARG A 188 11.47 -2.86 -9.64
C ARG A 188 10.01 -3.33 -9.61
N LYS A 189 9.74 -4.62 -9.85
CA LYS A 189 8.36 -5.15 -9.77
C LYS A 189 7.79 -5.02 -8.35
N VAL A 190 8.62 -5.24 -7.33
CA VAL A 190 8.22 -5.06 -5.92
C VAL A 190 7.92 -3.59 -5.65
N LEU A 191 8.86 -2.70 -5.98
CA LEU A 191 8.71 -1.26 -5.78
C LEU A 191 7.47 -0.68 -6.49
N ASP A 192 7.24 -1.06 -7.76
CA ASP A 192 6.07 -0.63 -8.54
C ASP A 192 4.76 -1.03 -7.84
N SER A 193 4.69 -2.26 -7.31
CA SER A 193 3.50 -2.76 -6.62
C SER A 193 3.27 -2.11 -5.25
N GLN A 194 4.33 -1.78 -4.53
CA GLN A 194 4.26 -1.09 -3.25
C GLN A 194 3.78 0.36 -3.43
N GLU A 195 4.28 1.04 -4.46
CA GLU A 195 3.80 2.38 -4.84
C GLU A 195 2.35 2.33 -5.35
N ARG A 196 1.96 1.29 -6.12
CA ARG A 196 0.54 1.08 -6.49
C ARG A 196 -0.35 0.95 -5.26
N ALA A 197 -0.01 0.05 -4.34
CA ALA A 197 -0.81 -0.16 -3.13
C ALA A 197 -0.91 1.10 -2.26
N PHE A 198 0.15 1.91 -2.19
CA PHE A 198 0.08 3.23 -1.55
C PHE A 198 -1.00 4.12 -2.19
N TRP A 199 -1.09 4.13 -3.52
CA TRP A 199 -2.12 4.91 -4.22
C TRP A 199 -3.51 4.30 -4.11
N ASP A 200 -3.66 2.98 -4.10
CA ASP A 200 -4.96 2.31 -3.86
C ASP A 200 -5.54 2.69 -2.49
N VAL A 201 -4.67 2.91 -1.49
CA VAL A 201 -5.06 3.39 -0.16
C VAL A 201 -5.51 4.86 -0.17
N HIS A 202 -4.90 5.72 -1.00
CA HIS A 202 -5.12 7.18 -0.98
C HIS A 202 -6.04 7.70 -2.10
N ARG A 203 -6.29 6.90 -3.12
CA ARG A 203 -7.13 7.14 -4.30
C ARG A 203 -7.89 5.84 -4.62
N PRO A 204 -8.73 5.35 -3.69
CA PRO A 204 -9.35 4.03 -3.80
C PRO A 204 -10.28 3.92 -5.01
N VAL A 205 -10.41 2.68 -5.50
CA VAL A 205 -11.43 2.27 -6.47
C VAL A 205 -12.82 2.41 -5.82
N GLY A 206 -13.50 3.52 -6.08
CA GLY A 206 -14.83 3.82 -5.56
C GLY A 206 -15.23 5.26 -5.85
N MET A 207 -16.42 5.45 -6.42
CA MET A 207 -17.00 6.76 -6.74
C MET A 207 -17.12 7.66 -5.49
N PRO A 208 -17.18 8.99 -5.65
CA PRO A 208 -17.56 9.89 -4.56
C PRO A 208 -18.95 9.49 -4.04
N GLY A 209 -19.02 8.79 -2.89
CA GLY A 209 -20.28 8.42 -2.26
C GLY A 209 -20.31 7.07 -1.54
N GLU A 210 -19.40 6.13 -1.84
CA GLU A 210 -19.27 4.91 -1.04
C GLU A 210 -18.23 5.11 0.04
N ALA A 211 -18.68 4.98 1.29
CA ALA A 211 -17.86 4.97 2.47
C ALA A 211 -16.77 3.90 2.33
N THR A 212 -15.57 4.31 1.93
CA THR A 212 -14.37 3.47 2.00
C THR A 212 -14.29 2.93 3.42
N LEU A 213 -13.93 1.65 3.63
CA LEU A 213 -13.79 1.01 4.94
C LEU A 213 -13.00 1.83 5.99
N ARG A 214 -12.26 2.87 5.57
CA ARG A 214 -11.73 3.96 6.41
C ARG A 214 -12.77 4.72 7.26
N THR A 215 -14.05 4.72 6.91
CA THR A 215 -15.10 5.36 7.74
C THR A 215 -15.49 4.49 8.95
N SER A 216 -15.06 3.23 8.98
CA SER A 216 -15.16 2.38 10.17
C SER A 216 -14.14 2.91 11.17
N SER A 217 -14.62 3.59 12.20
CA SER A 217 -13.78 4.22 13.22
C SER A 217 -12.75 3.21 13.79
N PRO A 218 -11.47 3.59 13.92
CA PRO A 218 -10.42 2.77 14.56
C PRO A 218 -10.75 2.32 16.00
N VAL A 219 -11.78 2.91 16.60
CA VAL A 219 -12.39 2.49 17.87
C VAL A 219 -12.87 1.04 17.85
N PHE A 220 -13.37 0.51 16.72
CA PHE A 220 -13.81 -0.88 16.63
C PHE A 220 -12.63 -1.88 16.71
N LEU A 221 -11.45 -1.47 16.22
CA LEU A 221 -10.21 -2.26 16.24
C LEU A 221 -9.54 -2.26 17.62
N ALA A 222 -9.72 -1.19 18.41
CA ALA A 222 -9.13 -1.10 19.74
C ALA A 222 -9.75 -2.11 20.72
N ASN A 223 -11.05 -2.39 20.58
CA ASN A 223 -11.81 -3.26 21.49
C ASN A 223 -11.56 -4.76 21.26
N ASN A 224 -11.14 -5.16 20.05
CA ASN A 224 -10.89 -6.59 19.74
C ASN A 224 -9.41 -6.99 19.87
N ALA A 225 -8.53 -6.07 20.30
CA ALA A 225 -7.10 -6.33 20.50
C ALA A 225 -6.70 -6.34 21.99
N GLU A 226 -7.67 -6.50 22.88
CA GLU A 226 -7.47 -6.57 24.35
C GLU A 226 -7.68 -7.97 24.94
N HIS A 227 -7.84 -8.98 24.08
CA HIS A 227 -7.81 -10.40 24.45
C HIS A 227 -6.71 -11.10 23.67
#